data_AF-A0A524D1L1-F1
#
_entry.id   AF-A0A524D1L1-F1
#
_cell.length_a   1.000
_cell.length_b   1.000
_cell.length_c   1.000
_cell.angle_alpha   90.00
_cell.angle_beta   90.00
_cell.angle_gamma   90.00
#
_symmetry.space_group_name_H-M   'P 1'
#
loop_
_entity.id
_entity.type
_entity.pdbx_description
1 polymer ?
#
loop_
_entity_poly.entity_id
_entity_poly.type
_entity_poly.pdbx_seq_one_letter_code
_entity_poly.pdbx_strand_id
1 'polypeptide(L)' 'MKNIRMAIAVLGLLALVLAFQPVVVDAHSPAGVDLEYNSSTDELTVTVDHIVSNVNTHYM' A
#
# COMPACT_ATOMS: atom_id res chain seq x y z
N MET A 1 36.71 -25.34 -9.44
CA MET A 1 36.26 -24.68 -8.18
C MET A 1 35.93 -23.19 -8.33
N LYS A 2 36.69 -22.39 -9.08
CA LYS A 2 36.44 -20.94 -9.28
C LYS A 2 35.04 -20.62 -9.83
N ASN A 3 34.58 -21.39 -10.82
CA ASN A 3 33.31 -21.17 -11.50
C ASN A 3 32.08 -21.42 -10.59
N ILE A 4 32.20 -22.35 -9.64
CA ILE A 4 31.13 -22.68 -8.69
C ILE A 4 30.93 -21.53 -7.70
N ARG A 5 32.02 -20.91 -7.21
CA ARG A 5 31.94 -19.76 -6.31
C ARG A 5 31.31 -18.54 -6.98
N MET A 6 31.62 -18.32 -8.25
CA MET A 6 31.02 -17.25 -9.05
C MET A 6 29.51 -17.48 -9.27
N ALA A 7 29.10 -18.72 -9.56
CA ALA A 7 27.70 -19.06 -9.71
C ALA A 7 26.90 -18.81 -8.41
N ILE A 8 27.44 -19.20 -7.26
CA ILE A 8 26.81 -18.96 -5.95
C ILE A 8 26.63 -17.46 -5.68
N ALA A 9 27.65 -16.64 -5.98
CA ALA A 9 27.56 -15.19 -5.78
C ALA A 9 26.48 -14.54 -6.67
N VAL A 10 26.38 -14.98 -7.93
CA VAL A 10 25.35 -14.48 -8.87
C VAL A 10 23.95 -14.90 -8.42
N LEU A 11 23.78 -16.15 -7.99
CA LEU A 11 22.50 -16.64 -7.47
C LEU A 11 22.09 -15.91 -6.19
N GLY A 12 23.03 -15.64 -5.29
CA GLY A 12 22.79 -14.87 -4.07
C GLY A 12 22.39 -13.42 -4.37
N LEU A 13 23.05 -12.77 -5.32
CA LEU A 13 22.69 -11.42 -5.75
C LEU A 13 21.29 -11.38 -6.38
N LEU A 14 20.95 -12.37 -7.21
CA LEU A 14 19.65 -12.46 -7.84
C LEU A 14 18.53 -12.68 -6.80
N ALA A 15 18.76 -13.55 -5.82
CA ALA A 15 17.82 -13.77 -4.71
C ALA A 15 17.60 -12.48 -3.90
N LEU A 16 18.64 -11.68 -3.69
CA LEU A 16 18.54 -10.41 -2.99
C LEU A 16 17.65 -9.42 -3.77
N VAL A 17 17.84 -9.30 -5.08
CA VAL A 17 17.01 -8.40 -5.93
C VAL A 17 15.54 -8.82 -5.91
N LEU A 18 15.25 -10.12 -5.86
CA LEU A 18 13.88 -10.63 -5.79
C LEU A 18 13.24 -10.45 -4.40
N ALA A 19 14.04 -10.43 -3.33
CA ALA A 19 13.55 -10.20 -1.97
C ALA A 19 13.14 -8.74 -1.70
N PHE A 20 13.75 -7.79 -2.43
CA PHE A 20 13.49 -6.35 -2.29
C PHE A 20 12.60 -5.79 -3.41
N GLN A 21 11.71 -6.61 -3.97
CA GLN A 21 10.70 -6.07 -4.88
C GLN A 21 9.78 -5.13 -4.09
N PRO A 22 9.61 -3.86 -4.52
CA PRO A 22 8.67 -2.97 -3.86
C PRO A 22 7.29 -3.60 -3.95
N VAL A 23 6.69 -3.89 -2.80
CA VAL A 23 5.29 -4.29 -2.74
C VAL A 23 4.49 -3.05 -3.11
N VAL A 24 3.86 -3.09 -4.28
CA VAL A 24 2.94 -2.03 -4.70
C VAL A 24 1.74 -2.11 -3.76
N VAL A 25 1.71 -1.23 -2.77
CA VAL A 25 0.51 -1.03 -1.95
C VAL A 25 -0.49 -0.31 -2.83
N ASP A 26 -1.58 -1.00 -3.17
CA ASP A 26 -2.68 -0.43 -3.95
C ASP A 26 -3.48 0.52 -3.05
N ALA A 27 -2.92 1.72 -2.85
CA ALA A 27 -3.57 2.79 -2.10
C ALA A 27 -4.59 3.47 -3.01
N HIS A 28 -5.85 3.02 -2.95
CA HIS A 28 -6.95 3.68 -3.64
C HIS A 28 -7.33 4.99 -2.92
N SER A 29 -7.58 6.04 -3.70
CA SER A 29 -8.12 7.29 -3.17
C SER A 29 -9.53 7.08 -2.59
N PRO A 30 -9.96 7.90 -1.60
CA PRO A 30 -11.34 7.89 -1.13
C PRO A 30 -12.31 8.05 -2.31
N ALA A 31 -13.44 7.37 -2.24
CA ALA A 31 -14.48 7.45 -3.27
C ALA A 31 -15.17 8.81 -3.26
N GLY A 32 -15.27 9.44 -2.08
CA GLY A 32 -15.88 10.75 -1.92
C GLY A 32 -15.60 11.35 -0.55
N VAL A 33 -15.79 12.67 -0.45
CA VAL A 33 -15.79 13.42 0.81
C VAL A 33 -17.02 14.31 0.80
N ASP A 34 -17.91 14.09 1.76
CA ASP A 34 -19.10 14.90 1.97
C ASP A 34 -18.94 15.75 3.23
N LEU A 35 -19.36 17.01 3.12
CA LEU A 35 -19.26 18.02 4.17
C LEU A 35 -20.66 18.57 4.43
N GLU A 36 -21.14 18.44 5.66
CA GLU A 36 -22.42 19.00 6.08
C GLU A 36 -22.22 19.87 7.31
N TYR A 37 -22.60 21.15 7.21
CA TYR A 37 -22.52 22.09 8.33
C TYR A 37 -23.92 22.48 8.81
N ASN A 38 -24.15 22.31 10.11
CA ASN A 38 -25.37 22.72 10.79
C ASN A 38 -25.13 24.02 11.56
N SER A 39 -25.60 25.14 11.00
CA SER A 39 -25.48 26.46 11.62
C SER A 39 -26.33 26.68 12.87
N SER A 40 -27.26 25.77 13.19
CA SER A 40 -28.07 25.87 14.41
C SER A 40 -27.35 25.26 15.62
N THR A 41 -26.44 24.31 15.38
CA THR A 41 -25.66 23.61 16.41
C THR A 41 -24.17 23.88 16.32
N ASP A 42 -23.73 24.67 15.33
CA ASP A 42 -22.32 24.91 14.99
C ASP A 42 -21.51 23.62 14.77
N GLU A 43 -22.16 22.57 14.28
CA GLU A 43 -21.54 21.27 14.05
C GLU A 43 -21.17 21.10 12.57
N LEU A 44 -19.92 20.69 12.31
CA LEU A 44 -19.46 20.26 10.99
C LEU A 44 -19.29 18.74 10.99
N THR A 45 -20.10 18.07 10.18
CA THR A 45 -19.99 16.64 9.90
C THR A 45 -19.15 16.43 8.65
N VAL A 46 -18.11 15.60 8.77
CA VAL A 46 -17.24 15.21 7.66
C VAL A 46 -17.38 13.71 7.45
N THR A 47 -17.90 13.32 6.30
CA THR A 47 -18.05 11.92 5.90
C THR A 47 -17.05 11.61 4.80
N VAL A 48 -16.23 10.58 5.00
CA VAL A 48 -15.25 10.12 4.02
C VAL A 48 -15.59 8.70 3.62
N ASP A 49 -15.94 8.51 2.34
CA ASP A 49 -16.29 7.20 1.81
C ASP A 49 -15.08 6.53 1.18
N HIS A 50 -14.86 5.26 1.54
CA HIS A 50 -13.85 4.42 0.94
C HIS A 50 -14.49 3.16 0.35
N ILE A 51 -14.29 2.92 -0.94
CA ILE A 51 -14.65 1.65 -1.57
C ILE A 51 -13.41 0.76 -1.51
N VAL A 52 -13.48 -0.30 -0.70
CA VAL A 52 -12.41 -1.30 -0.60
C VAL A 52 -12.87 -2.60 -1.25
N SER A 53 -12.00 -3.20 -2.08
CA SER A 53 -12.23 -4.55 -2.60
C SER A 53 -12.03 -5.62 -1.52
N ASN A 54 -11.22 -5.34 -0.50
CA ASN A 54 -11.00 -6.19 0.68
C ASN A 54 -10.60 -5.33 1.90
N VAL A 55 -11.37 -5.40 2.98
CA VAL A 55 -11.12 -4.63 4.22
C VAL A 55 -9.80 -5.00 4.91
N ASN A 56 -9.28 -6.21 4.69
CA ASN A 56 -8.06 -6.70 5.35
C ASN A 56 -6.77 -6.25 4.65
N THR A 57 -6.85 -5.60 3.48
CA THR A 57 -5.67 -5.15 2.71
C THR A 57 -5.47 -3.63 2.77
N HIS A 58 -6.41 -2.89 3.36
CA HIS A 58 -6.38 -1.42 3.36
C HIS A 58 -5.57 -0.81 4.53
N TYR A 59 -5.32 -1.58 5.59
CA TYR A 59 -4.48 -1.15 6.71
C TYR A 59 -3.27 -2.09 6.83
N MET A 60 -2.21 -1.80 6.07
CA MET A 60 -0.86 -2.32 6.33
C MET A 60 0.02 -1.20 6.84
#